data_AF-A0A9Q9BE38-F1
#
_entry.id   AF-A0A9Q9BE38-F1
#
_cell.length_a   1.000
_cell.length_b   1.000
_cell.length_c   1.000
_cell.angle_alpha   90.00
_cell.angle_beta   90.00
_cell.angle_gamma   90.00
#
_symmetry.space_group_name_H-M   'P 1'
#
loop_
_entity.id
_entity.type
_entity.pdbx_description
1 polymer ?
#
loop_
_entity_poly.entity_id
_entity_poly.type
_entity_poly.pdbx_seq_one_letter_code
_entity_poly.pdbx_strand_id
1 'polypeptide(L)'
;MLRLPLNAKRADSLIPLFGGFCFFLSAIEIMIPKPVPFFRIGLANLPIILGLDLFSFPAFVLLLAIKVLGQALLSGTLFSYIVLFSAIGTFSSGLLMYAMRKIPRKAISFIGISLAGAFVSNSLQFLLAVLLMFGKSAVYIIPPVFSLGALTALFLGWFSAEFEVQSVWYQRVKAGRFDFVSETDNPQTVKNNIRDRYLRIGSGITLFLILLFVPFLPVQAVVLGAALILCAADKQKLNFLNLIFMFTAITVFNLFPPTGKIIFSIGSIDITHEALLRGFEKAIVLTGMIYISKWMLKARMNFKSRIGKSVQEAFDVFHKLLSVKHEIKPKMIIPTIDSVLLSINRL
;
A
#
# COMPACT_ATOMS: atom_id res chain seq x y z
N MET A 1 8.88 3.24 33.97
CA MET A 1 9.31 1.89 33.52
C MET A 1 8.11 1.21 32.85
N LEU A 2 8.10 1.16 31.52
CA LEU A 2 6.99 0.59 30.73
C LEU A 2 7.05 -0.94 30.85
N ARG A 3 6.06 -1.58 31.49
CA ARG A 3 5.89 -3.04 31.39
C ARG A 3 5.45 -3.37 29.96
N LEU A 4 6.41 -3.60 29.06
CA LEU A 4 6.19 -4.55 27.97
C LEU A 4 5.64 -5.83 28.61
N PRO A 5 4.59 -6.47 28.07
CA PRO A 5 4.31 -7.83 28.52
C PRO A 5 5.61 -8.63 28.35
N LEU A 6 6.01 -9.39 29.37
CA LEU A 6 7.23 -10.22 29.37
C LEU A 6 7.30 -11.17 28.14
N ASN A 7 6.20 -11.28 27.37
CA ASN A 7 6.02 -11.98 26.11
C ASN A 7 6.32 -11.18 24.82
N ALA A 8 6.81 -9.94 24.84
CA ALA A 8 7.04 -9.15 23.62
C ALA A 8 7.91 -9.87 22.57
N LYS A 9 8.94 -10.61 22.99
CA LYS A 9 9.77 -11.43 22.08
C LYS A 9 9.00 -12.57 21.41
N ARG A 10 8.00 -13.15 22.08
CA ARG A 10 7.10 -14.16 21.48
C ARG A 10 6.10 -13.50 20.56
N ALA A 11 5.56 -12.33 20.92
CA ALA A 11 4.70 -11.58 20.02
C ALA A 11 5.43 -11.22 18.72
N ASP A 12 6.70 -10.82 18.78
CA ASP A 12 7.51 -10.46 17.62
C ASP A 12 7.67 -11.59 16.58
N SER A 13 7.47 -12.87 16.93
CA SER A 13 7.46 -13.95 15.94
C SER A 13 6.17 -13.99 15.08
N LEU A 14 5.14 -13.24 15.47
CA LEU A 14 3.87 -13.12 14.72
C LEU A 14 3.91 -12.02 13.64
N ILE A 15 5.04 -11.33 13.44
CA ILE A 15 5.19 -10.30 12.41
C ILE A 15 4.79 -10.82 11.01
N PRO A 16 5.21 -12.02 10.55
CA PRO A 16 4.80 -12.51 9.23
C PRO A 16 3.30 -12.72 9.12
N LEU A 17 2.65 -13.20 10.19
CA LEU A 17 1.20 -13.37 10.25
C LEU A 17 0.46 -12.04 10.10
N PHE A 18 0.88 -11.02 10.85
CA PHE A 18 0.32 -9.66 10.72
C PHE A 18 0.66 -9.03 9.36
N GLY A 19 1.84 -9.29 8.81
CA GLY A 19 2.25 -8.88 7.47
C GLY A 19 1.35 -9.48 6.38
N GLY A 20 1.08 -10.78 6.45
CA GLY A 20 0.16 -11.46 5.54
C GLY A 20 -1.27 -10.98 5.69
N PHE A 21 -1.71 -10.66 6.90
CA PHE A 21 -3.00 -10.03 7.13
C PHE A 21 -3.07 -8.62 6.52
N CYS A 22 -2.01 -7.82 6.62
CA CYS A 22 -1.88 -6.53 5.90
C CYS A 22 -2.01 -6.72 4.38
N PHE A 23 -1.36 -7.73 3.83
CA PHE A 23 -1.38 -8.04 2.40
C PHE A 23 -2.78 -8.46 1.94
N PHE A 24 -3.45 -9.27 2.74
CA PHE A 24 -4.82 -9.71 2.48
C PHE A 24 -5.79 -8.52 2.44
N LEU A 25 -5.75 -7.65 3.45
CA LEU A 25 -6.56 -6.44 3.50
C LEU A 25 -6.18 -5.45 2.39
N SER A 26 -4.90 -5.36 2.04
CA SER A 26 -4.46 -4.55 0.90
C SER A 26 -4.99 -5.08 -0.44
N ALA A 27 -5.10 -6.41 -0.61
CA ALA A 27 -5.66 -7.01 -1.81
C ALA A 27 -7.16 -6.71 -1.93
N ILE A 28 -7.90 -6.77 -0.82
CA ILE A 28 -9.31 -6.34 -0.76
C ILE A 28 -9.42 -4.85 -1.11
N GLU A 29 -8.56 -4.00 -0.55
CA GLU A 29 -8.56 -2.56 -0.86
C GLU A 29 -8.35 -2.27 -2.35
N ILE A 30 -7.53 -3.06 -3.04
CA ILE A 30 -7.29 -2.91 -4.49
C ILE A 30 -8.54 -3.25 -5.32
N MET A 31 -9.42 -4.13 -4.82
CA MET A 31 -10.66 -4.51 -5.49
C MET A 31 -11.74 -3.42 -5.37
N ILE A 32 -11.64 -2.53 -4.38
CA ILE A 32 -12.58 -1.44 -4.18
C ILE A 32 -12.22 -0.31 -5.15
N PRO A 33 -13.15 0.16 -6.01
CA PRO A 33 -12.90 1.28 -6.90
C PRO A 33 -12.57 2.53 -6.08
N LYS A 34 -11.46 3.19 -6.43
CA LYS A 34 -10.94 4.32 -5.66
C LYS A 34 -11.59 5.61 -6.14
N PRO A 35 -12.09 6.47 -5.22
CA PRO A 35 -12.75 7.72 -5.59
C PRO A 35 -11.77 8.71 -6.24
N VAL A 36 -10.51 8.69 -5.82
CA VAL A 36 -9.44 9.55 -6.34
C VAL A 36 -8.20 8.69 -6.62
N PRO A 37 -7.46 8.93 -7.71
CA PRO A 37 -6.15 8.31 -7.90
C PRO A 37 -5.28 8.47 -6.65
N PHE A 38 -4.52 7.43 -6.32
CA PHE A 38 -3.63 7.39 -5.14
C PHE A 38 -4.32 7.40 -3.78
N PHE A 39 -5.63 7.62 -3.69
CA PHE A 39 -6.35 7.51 -2.43
C PHE A 39 -6.21 6.08 -1.87
N ARG A 40 -5.99 6.00 -0.57
CA ARG A 40 -5.87 4.75 0.17
C ARG A 40 -6.92 4.75 1.26
N ILE A 41 -7.74 3.70 1.26
CA ILE A 41 -8.75 3.48 2.30
C ILE A 41 -8.02 3.16 3.62
N GLY A 42 -6.86 2.52 3.54
CA GLY A 42 -6.04 2.21 4.70
C GLY A 42 -6.47 0.93 5.41
N LEU A 43 -7.14 0.00 4.73
CA LEU A 43 -7.55 -1.27 5.34
C LEU A 43 -6.35 -2.04 5.88
N ALA A 44 -5.22 -1.99 5.18
CA ALA A 44 -3.94 -2.56 5.63
C ALA A 44 -3.35 -1.89 6.88
N ASN A 45 -3.93 -0.81 7.42
CA ASN A 45 -3.55 -0.24 8.71
C ASN A 45 -4.21 -0.96 9.89
N LEU A 46 -5.28 -1.71 9.68
CA LEU A 46 -5.97 -2.43 10.74
C LEU A 46 -5.03 -3.38 11.52
N PRO A 47 -4.21 -4.22 10.87
CA PRO A 47 -3.30 -5.09 11.61
C PRO A 47 -2.19 -4.30 12.33
N ILE A 48 -1.81 -3.12 11.82
CA ILE A 48 -0.87 -2.22 12.52
C ILE A 48 -1.49 -1.72 13.82
N ILE A 49 -2.76 -1.29 13.78
CA ILE A 49 -3.50 -0.79 14.94
C ILE A 49 -3.64 -1.91 15.99
N LEU A 50 -3.99 -3.13 15.57
CA LEU A 50 -4.04 -4.30 16.44
C LEU A 50 -2.66 -4.70 16.98
N GLY A 51 -1.61 -4.56 16.18
CA GLY A 51 -0.23 -4.88 16.56
C GLY A 51 0.40 -3.92 17.57
N LEU A 52 -0.21 -2.76 17.82
CA LEU A 52 0.37 -1.65 18.57
C LEU A 52 0.82 -2.06 19.98
N ASP A 53 -0.04 -2.79 20.69
CA ASP A 53 0.21 -3.21 22.07
C ASP A 53 0.97 -4.53 22.19
N LEU A 54 1.15 -5.23 21.07
CA LEU A 54 1.74 -6.56 21.02
C LEU A 54 3.25 -6.50 20.78
N PHE A 55 3.67 -5.69 19.80
CA PHE A 55 5.03 -5.74 19.30
C PHE A 55 6.00 -4.81 20.04
N SER A 56 7.27 -5.22 20.07
CA SER A 56 8.38 -4.32 20.41
C SER A 56 8.58 -3.25 19.33
N PHE A 57 9.28 -2.15 19.64
CA PHE A 57 9.50 -1.08 18.66
C PHE A 57 10.19 -1.57 17.37
N PRO A 58 11.29 -2.37 17.42
CA PRO A 58 11.93 -2.88 16.21
C PRO A 58 11.00 -3.78 15.38
N ALA A 59 10.22 -4.63 16.05
CA ALA A 59 9.25 -5.52 15.40
C ALA A 59 8.12 -4.75 14.73
N PHE A 60 7.61 -3.72 15.39
CA PHE A 60 6.58 -2.85 14.85
C PHE A 60 7.09 -2.10 13.61
N VAL A 61 8.30 -1.53 13.66
CA VAL A 61 8.94 -0.89 12.49
C VAL A 61 9.14 -1.88 11.34
N LEU A 62 9.53 -3.13 11.65
CA LEU A 62 9.63 -4.18 10.64
C LEU A 62 8.26 -4.50 10.00
N LEU A 63 7.18 -4.55 10.78
CA LEU A 63 5.82 -4.72 10.25
C LEU A 63 5.43 -3.58 9.31
N LEU A 64 5.76 -2.32 9.64
CA LEU A 64 5.53 -1.18 8.75
C LEU A 64 6.28 -1.34 7.42
N ALA A 65 7.55 -1.77 7.47
CA ALA A 65 8.36 -2.03 6.29
C ALA A 65 7.76 -3.16 5.43
N ILE A 66 7.39 -4.28 6.06
CA ILE A 66 6.75 -5.42 5.39
C ILE A 66 5.47 -4.98 4.69
N LYS A 67 4.59 -4.25 5.39
CA LYS A 67 3.35 -3.71 4.81
C LYS A 67 3.64 -2.88 3.56
N VAL A 68 4.54 -1.91 3.65
CA VAL A 68 4.85 -1.00 2.54
C VAL A 68 5.41 -1.77 1.35
N LEU A 69 6.36 -2.67 1.59
CA LEU A 69 7.00 -3.48 0.55
C LEU A 69 6.00 -4.43 -0.10
N GLY A 70 5.24 -5.20 0.68
CA GLY A 70 4.28 -6.14 0.14
C GLY A 70 3.12 -5.47 -0.59
N GLN A 71 2.62 -4.34 -0.09
CA GLN A 71 1.62 -3.56 -0.83
C GLN A 71 2.14 -3.07 -2.18
N ALA A 72 3.41 -2.66 -2.25
CA ALA A 72 4.05 -2.24 -3.49
C ALA A 72 4.29 -3.41 -4.45
N LEU A 73 4.67 -4.57 -3.93
CA LEU A 73 4.83 -5.80 -4.70
C LEU A 73 3.48 -6.30 -5.26
N LEU A 74 2.42 -6.34 -4.43
CA LEU A 74 1.07 -6.73 -4.83
C LEU A 74 0.47 -5.80 -5.90
N SER A 75 0.69 -4.50 -5.75
CA SER A 75 0.19 -3.50 -6.70
C SER A 75 1.06 -3.39 -7.95
N GLY A 76 2.27 -3.96 -7.91
CA GLY A 76 3.29 -3.84 -8.95
C GLY A 76 3.90 -2.44 -9.05
N THR A 77 3.90 -1.66 -7.97
CA THR A 77 4.26 -0.23 -7.94
C THR A 77 5.57 0.08 -7.21
N LEU A 78 6.41 -0.94 -6.97
CA LEU A 78 7.67 -0.80 -6.23
C LEU A 78 8.61 0.25 -6.83
N PHE A 79 8.71 0.34 -8.15
CA PHE A 79 9.51 1.37 -8.84
C PHE A 79 8.61 2.53 -9.31
N SER A 80 7.83 3.12 -8.41
CA SER A 80 7.00 4.28 -8.72
C SER A 80 6.92 5.24 -7.52
N TYR A 81 6.58 6.51 -7.77
CA TYR A 81 6.37 7.49 -6.69
C TYR A 81 5.30 7.03 -5.68
N ILE A 82 4.38 6.15 -6.08
CA ILE A 82 3.33 5.58 -5.21
C ILE A 82 3.91 4.85 -4.00
N VAL A 83 5.10 4.26 -4.13
CA VAL A 83 5.78 3.61 -2.99
C VAL A 83 6.27 4.63 -1.97
N LEU A 84 6.67 5.83 -2.40
CA LEU A 84 7.10 6.90 -1.50
C LEU A 84 5.91 7.45 -0.70
N PHE A 85 4.77 7.68 -1.36
CA PHE A 85 3.51 8.02 -0.67
C PHE A 85 3.12 6.94 0.35
N SER A 86 3.26 5.66 -0.03
CA SER A 86 3.04 4.50 0.86
C SER A 86 3.91 4.57 2.10
N ALA A 87 5.22 4.75 1.89
CA ALA A 87 6.23 4.71 2.92
C ALA A 87 6.05 5.87 3.88
N ILE A 88 6.05 7.11 3.35
CA ILE A 88 5.93 8.32 4.17
C ILE A 88 4.63 8.27 4.99
N GLY A 89 3.49 7.93 4.37
CA GLY A 89 2.23 7.83 5.10
C GLY A 89 2.20 6.72 6.15
N THR A 90 2.73 5.53 5.84
CA THR A 90 2.72 4.39 6.78
C THR A 90 3.69 4.60 7.94
N PHE A 91 4.90 5.07 7.67
CA PHE A 91 5.91 5.28 8.70
C PHE A 91 5.55 6.45 9.61
N SER A 92 5.10 7.59 9.06
CA SER A 92 4.74 8.74 9.90
C SER A 92 3.54 8.43 10.81
N SER A 93 2.49 7.84 10.24
CA SER A 93 1.29 7.42 10.96
C SER A 93 1.61 6.33 11.98
N GLY A 94 2.31 5.27 11.56
CA GLY A 94 2.67 4.16 12.45
C GLY A 94 3.54 4.59 13.62
N LEU A 95 4.55 5.45 13.38
CA LEU A 95 5.41 5.97 14.45
C LEU A 95 4.63 6.85 15.43
N LEU A 96 3.72 7.70 14.93
CA LEU A 96 2.83 8.48 15.79
C LEU A 96 1.93 7.55 16.63
N MET A 97 1.26 6.59 16.00
CA MET A 97 0.42 5.61 16.70
C MET A 97 1.22 4.90 17.80
N TYR A 98 2.45 4.47 17.49
CA TYR A 98 3.34 3.82 18.46
C TYR A 98 3.73 4.75 19.61
N ALA A 99 3.96 6.04 19.34
CA ALA A 99 4.19 7.03 20.39
C ALA A 99 2.96 7.24 21.28
N MET A 100 1.77 7.29 20.68
CA MET A 100 0.48 7.46 21.37
C MET A 100 0.12 6.27 22.26
N ARG A 101 0.73 5.10 22.05
CA ARG A 101 0.61 3.94 22.96
C ARG A 101 0.94 4.27 24.42
N LYS A 102 1.83 5.25 24.66
CA LYS A 102 2.21 5.66 26.02
C LYS A 102 1.07 6.34 26.78
N ILE A 103 0.06 6.82 26.07
CA ILE A 103 -1.10 7.51 26.64
C ILE A 103 -2.11 6.44 27.11
N PRO A 104 -2.68 6.54 28.32
CA PRO A 104 -3.62 5.55 28.81
C PRO A 104 -4.83 5.43 27.86
N ARG A 105 -5.26 4.19 27.60
CA ARG A 105 -6.41 3.90 26.70
C ARG A 105 -7.73 4.54 27.15
N LYS A 106 -7.84 4.90 28.44
CA LYS A 106 -8.97 5.68 28.97
C LYS A 106 -9.03 7.10 28.41
N ALA A 107 -7.89 7.67 28.02
CA ALA A 107 -7.80 9.00 27.42
C ALA A 107 -7.86 8.94 25.88
N ILE A 108 -7.32 7.89 25.26
CA ILE A 108 -7.32 7.73 23.80
C ILE A 108 -7.74 6.31 23.40
N SER A 109 -8.88 6.23 22.71
CA SER A 109 -9.41 4.99 22.13
C SER A 109 -8.70 4.63 20.80
N PHE A 110 -8.96 3.42 20.27
CA PHE A 110 -8.51 3.06 18.92
C PHE A 110 -8.99 4.02 17.84
N ILE A 111 -10.17 4.61 18.02
CA ILE A 111 -10.71 5.65 17.14
C ILE A 111 -9.80 6.88 17.14
N GLY A 112 -9.39 7.37 18.32
CA GLY A 112 -8.48 8.51 18.44
C GLY A 112 -7.09 8.24 17.85
N ILE A 113 -6.52 7.06 18.09
CA ILE A 113 -5.22 6.65 17.52
C ILE A 113 -5.30 6.59 15.99
N SER A 114 -6.36 5.98 15.46
CA SER A 114 -6.60 5.86 14.01
C SER A 114 -6.77 7.23 13.35
N LEU A 115 -7.59 8.12 13.93
CA LEU A 115 -7.80 9.49 13.44
C LEU A 115 -6.50 10.31 13.41
N ALA A 116 -5.74 10.29 14.50
CA ALA A 116 -4.46 11.01 14.58
C ALA A 116 -3.46 10.48 13.54
N GLY A 117 -3.39 9.15 13.40
CA GLY A 117 -2.56 8.52 12.39
C GLY A 117 -2.97 8.89 10.97
N ALA A 118 -4.27 8.92 10.66
CA ALA A 118 -4.78 9.29 9.34
C ALA A 118 -4.52 10.77 9.02
N PHE A 119 -4.67 11.64 10.01
CA PHE A 119 -4.36 13.06 9.87
C PHE A 119 -2.89 13.28 9.51
N VAL A 120 -1.95 12.62 10.21
CA VAL A 120 -0.52 12.75 9.95
C VAL A 120 -0.11 12.11 8.62
N SER A 121 -0.66 10.93 8.27
CA SER A 121 -0.36 10.33 6.96
C SER A 121 -0.85 11.21 5.82
N ASN A 122 -2.06 11.74 5.91
CA ASN A 122 -2.66 12.55 4.85
C ASN A 122 -1.91 13.89 4.71
N SER A 123 -1.49 14.48 5.82
CA SER A 123 -0.70 15.73 5.81
C SER A 123 0.64 15.57 5.12
N LEU A 124 1.40 14.50 5.44
CA LEU A 124 2.71 14.26 4.84
C LEU A 124 2.62 13.73 3.40
N GLN A 125 1.61 12.90 3.09
CA GLN A 125 1.33 12.50 1.71
C GLN A 125 0.94 13.71 0.87
N PHE A 126 0.13 14.63 1.40
CA PHE A 126 -0.21 15.87 0.73
C PHE A 126 1.03 16.74 0.48
N LEU A 127 1.90 16.92 1.49
CA LEU A 127 3.15 17.66 1.32
C LEU A 127 4.02 17.07 0.21
N LEU A 128 4.13 15.74 0.17
CA LEU A 128 4.84 15.03 -0.89
C LEU A 128 4.16 15.20 -2.27
N ALA A 129 2.83 15.21 -2.31
CA ALA A 129 2.05 15.43 -3.53
C ALA A 129 2.30 16.81 -4.13
N VAL A 130 2.32 17.85 -3.28
CA VAL A 130 2.67 19.22 -3.68
C VAL A 130 4.09 19.27 -4.23
N LEU A 131 5.05 18.67 -3.53
CA LEU A 131 6.47 18.75 -3.89
C LEU A 131 6.80 18.00 -5.19
N LEU A 132 6.27 16.78 -5.36
CA LEU A 132 6.72 15.87 -6.42
C LEU A 132 5.79 15.81 -7.62
N MET A 133 4.48 16.00 -7.45
CA MET A 133 3.49 15.64 -8.50
C MET A 133 2.62 16.80 -8.95
N PHE A 134 1.95 17.51 -8.05
CA PHE A 134 0.85 18.40 -8.43
C PHE A 134 1.15 19.88 -8.19
N GLY A 135 2.26 20.24 -7.53
CA GLY A 135 2.57 21.64 -7.23
C GLY A 135 1.49 22.29 -6.36
N LYS A 136 1.28 23.61 -6.52
CA LYS A 136 0.24 24.37 -5.79
C LYS A 136 -1.18 23.88 -6.06
N SER A 137 -1.39 23.12 -7.13
CA SER A 137 -2.70 22.61 -7.56
C SER A 137 -3.27 21.53 -6.65
N ALA A 138 -2.43 20.90 -5.82
CA ALA A 138 -2.89 19.87 -4.90
C ALA A 138 -3.85 20.41 -3.83
N VAL A 139 -3.86 21.73 -3.58
CA VAL A 139 -4.64 22.35 -2.51
C VAL A 139 -6.15 22.09 -2.64
N TYR A 140 -6.67 22.06 -3.87
CA TYR A 140 -8.09 21.76 -4.12
C TYR A 140 -8.48 20.31 -3.79
N ILE A 141 -7.50 19.42 -3.66
CA ILE A 141 -7.71 18.00 -3.34
C ILE A 141 -7.73 17.76 -1.82
N ILE A 142 -7.30 18.75 -1.02
CA ILE A 142 -7.20 18.62 0.45
C ILE A 142 -8.55 18.30 1.09
N PRO A 143 -9.62 19.10 0.92
CA PRO A 143 -10.86 18.87 1.67
C PRO A 143 -11.47 17.48 1.44
N PRO A 144 -11.62 16.97 0.20
CA PRO A 144 -12.20 15.65 0.00
C PRO A 144 -11.31 14.52 0.53
N VAL A 145 -9.98 14.59 0.35
CA VAL A 145 -9.05 13.54 0.81
C VAL A 145 -9.00 13.48 2.34
N PHE A 146 -8.97 14.62 3.02
CA PHE A 146 -8.97 14.65 4.48
C PHE A 146 -10.30 14.17 5.05
N SER A 147 -11.43 14.54 4.44
CA SER A 147 -12.76 14.13 4.88
C SER A 147 -12.95 12.62 4.72
N LEU A 148 -12.62 12.06 3.54
CA LEU A 148 -12.66 10.62 3.30
C LEU A 148 -11.66 9.87 4.20
N GLY A 149 -10.47 10.43 4.41
CA GLY A 149 -9.47 9.89 5.33
C GLY A 149 -9.98 9.81 6.76
N ALA A 150 -10.65 10.85 7.26
CA ALA A 150 -11.25 10.84 8.59
C ALA A 150 -12.37 9.79 8.72
N LEU A 151 -13.24 9.67 7.71
CA LEU A 151 -14.32 8.67 7.70
C LEU A 151 -13.77 7.24 7.74
N THR A 152 -12.77 6.94 6.90
CA THR A 152 -12.10 5.63 6.91
C THR A 152 -11.39 5.36 8.23
N ALA A 153 -10.74 6.36 8.82
CA ALA A 153 -10.07 6.25 10.11
C ALA A 153 -11.03 5.98 11.27
N LEU A 154 -12.19 6.65 11.28
CA LEU A 154 -13.27 6.40 12.24
C LEU A 154 -13.73 4.96 12.16
N PHE A 155 -14.03 4.48 10.95
CA PHE A 155 -14.46 3.10 10.73
C PHE A 155 -13.39 2.09 11.18
N LEU A 156 -12.13 2.29 10.79
CA LEU A 156 -11.03 1.41 11.16
C LEU A 156 -10.78 1.38 12.67
N GLY A 157 -10.88 2.53 13.33
CA GLY A 157 -10.72 2.62 14.78
C GLY A 157 -11.87 1.96 15.54
N TRP A 158 -13.10 2.13 15.08
CA TRP A 158 -14.27 1.44 15.62
C TRP A 158 -14.16 -0.08 15.41
N PHE A 159 -13.84 -0.51 14.18
CA PHE A 159 -13.66 -1.92 13.86
C PHE A 159 -12.54 -2.55 14.69
N SER A 160 -11.43 -1.85 14.91
CA SER A 160 -10.32 -2.35 15.73
C SER A 160 -10.73 -2.52 17.20
N ALA A 161 -11.56 -1.61 17.73
CA ALA A 161 -12.09 -1.72 19.09
C ALA A 161 -13.06 -2.91 19.22
N GLU A 162 -13.97 -3.08 18.26
CA GLU A 162 -14.92 -4.19 18.26
C GLU A 162 -14.19 -5.54 18.06
N PHE A 163 -13.21 -5.57 17.16
CA PHE A 163 -12.37 -6.74 16.91
C PHE A 163 -11.59 -7.12 18.16
N GLU A 164 -11.02 -6.17 18.92
CA GLU A 164 -10.36 -6.49 20.19
C GLU A 164 -11.31 -7.18 21.18
N VAL A 165 -12.56 -6.75 21.27
CA VAL A 165 -13.54 -7.31 22.23
C VAL A 165 -14.04 -8.69 21.79
N GLN A 166 -14.36 -8.86 20.51
CA GLN A 166 -15.01 -10.07 20.00
C GLN A 166 -14.04 -11.19 19.56
N SER A 167 -12.81 -10.85 19.14
CA SER A 167 -11.87 -11.80 18.52
C SER A 167 -11.22 -12.70 19.57
N VAL A 168 -11.52 -14.01 19.52
CA VAL A 168 -10.88 -15.01 20.37
C VAL A 168 -9.41 -15.16 19.97
N TRP A 169 -9.09 -15.08 18.68
CA TRP A 169 -7.71 -15.08 18.17
C TRP A 169 -6.89 -13.97 18.80
N TYR A 170 -7.37 -12.72 18.73
CA TYR A 170 -6.64 -11.57 19.24
C TYR A 170 -6.43 -11.66 20.75
N GLN A 171 -7.43 -12.12 21.49
CA GLN A 171 -7.29 -12.36 22.93
C GLN A 171 -6.25 -13.44 23.25
N ARG A 172 -6.17 -14.53 22.47
CA ARG A 172 -5.13 -15.56 22.61
C ARG A 172 -3.74 -15.01 22.31
N VAL A 173 -3.61 -14.19 21.26
CA VAL A 173 -2.36 -13.51 20.90
C VAL A 173 -1.92 -12.57 22.03
N LYS A 174 -2.82 -11.74 22.56
CA LYS A 174 -2.56 -10.81 23.67
C LYS A 174 -2.17 -11.54 24.96
N ALA A 175 -2.75 -12.71 25.21
CA ALA A 175 -2.39 -13.59 26.32
C ALA A 175 -1.07 -14.38 26.10
N GLY A 176 -0.47 -14.32 24.90
CA GLY A 176 0.72 -15.09 24.53
C GLY A 176 0.47 -16.60 24.48
N ARG A 177 -0.75 -17.02 24.17
CA ARG A 177 -1.20 -18.42 24.04
C ARG A 177 -1.43 -18.84 22.58
N PHE A 178 -0.86 -18.10 21.64
CA PHE A 178 -0.96 -18.38 20.21
C PHE A 178 0.45 -18.43 19.62
N ASP A 179 0.79 -19.58 19.05
CA ASP A 179 2.05 -19.79 18.35
C ASP A 179 1.75 -19.90 16.85
N PHE A 180 2.49 -19.14 16.05
CA PHE A 180 2.46 -19.25 14.60
C PHE A 180 3.68 -20.03 14.14
N VAL A 181 3.44 -21.15 13.46
CA VAL A 181 4.49 -21.94 12.84
C VAL A 181 4.45 -21.63 11.36
N SER A 182 5.41 -20.83 10.89
CA SER A 182 5.61 -20.66 9.46
C SER A 182 6.20 -21.95 8.92
N GLU A 183 5.40 -22.73 8.19
CA GLU A 183 5.95 -23.73 7.29
C GLU A 183 6.75 -22.97 6.24
N THR A 184 8.07 -22.95 6.40
CA THR A 184 8.96 -22.61 5.29
C THR A 184 8.82 -23.73 4.29
N ASP A 185 7.78 -23.66 3.48
CA ASP A 185 7.65 -24.54 2.35
C ASP A 185 8.87 -24.30 1.47
N ASN A 186 9.55 -25.40 1.14
CA ASN A 186 10.79 -25.41 0.39
C ASN A 186 10.63 -24.44 -0.77
N PRO A 187 11.52 -23.44 -0.98
CA PRO A 187 11.35 -22.51 -2.09
C PRO A 187 11.22 -23.37 -3.33
N GLN A 188 10.02 -23.47 -3.89
CA GLN A 188 9.80 -24.21 -5.11
C GLN A 188 10.80 -23.60 -6.08
N THR A 189 11.86 -24.35 -6.35
CA THR A 189 12.93 -24.02 -7.28
C THR A 189 12.30 -24.15 -8.65
N VAL A 190 11.39 -23.24 -8.97
CA VAL A 190 11.05 -22.93 -10.34
C VAL A 190 12.38 -22.49 -10.92
N LYS A 191 12.89 -23.33 -11.82
CA LYS A 191 14.13 -23.20 -12.57
C LYS A 191 13.99 -21.99 -13.51
N ASN A 192 13.82 -20.80 -12.95
CA ASN A 192 13.77 -19.56 -13.67
C ASN A 192 15.21 -19.21 -14.01
N ASN A 193 15.48 -19.11 -15.31
CA ASN A 193 16.79 -18.75 -15.82
C ASN A 193 17.26 -17.46 -15.13
N ILE A 194 18.34 -17.55 -14.38
CA ILE A 194 18.94 -16.41 -13.66
C ILE A 194 19.22 -15.27 -14.65
N ARG A 195 19.62 -15.61 -15.87
CA ARG A 195 19.79 -14.70 -17.00
C ARG A 195 18.52 -13.91 -17.33
N ASP A 196 17.37 -14.55 -17.40
CA ASP A 196 16.10 -13.89 -17.73
C ASP A 196 15.69 -12.90 -16.64
N ARG A 197 15.96 -13.22 -15.37
CA ARG A 197 15.74 -12.30 -14.25
C ARG A 197 16.62 -11.06 -14.37
N TYR A 198 17.93 -11.21 -14.59
CA TYR A 198 18.83 -10.07 -14.73
C TYR A 198 18.52 -9.23 -15.96
N LEU A 199 18.18 -9.86 -17.10
CA LEU A 199 17.77 -9.16 -18.31
C LEU A 199 16.51 -8.34 -18.09
N ARG A 200 15.48 -8.90 -17.43
CA ARG A 200 14.23 -8.18 -17.12
C ARG A 200 14.46 -7.01 -16.17
N ILE A 201 15.19 -7.23 -15.08
CA ILE A 201 15.48 -6.17 -14.12
C ILE A 201 16.36 -5.09 -14.75
N GLY A 202 17.42 -5.48 -15.47
CA GLY A 202 18.33 -4.55 -16.14
C GLY A 202 17.64 -3.69 -17.19
N SER A 203 16.92 -4.31 -18.13
CA SER A 203 16.15 -3.58 -19.15
C SER A 203 15.04 -2.72 -18.55
N GLY A 204 14.37 -3.19 -17.49
CA GLY A 204 13.38 -2.40 -16.76
C GLY A 204 13.98 -1.16 -16.10
N ILE A 205 15.15 -1.29 -15.46
CA ILE A 205 15.89 -0.15 -14.90
C ILE A 205 16.28 0.84 -16.00
N THR A 206 16.77 0.36 -17.15
CA THR A 206 17.10 1.22 -18.29
C THR A 206 15.88 2.00 -18.79
N LEU A 207 14.74 1.34 -19.01
CA LEU A 207 13.49 2.00 -19.41
C LEU A 207 13.03 3.01 -18.36
N PHE A 208 13.17 2.68 -17.07
CA PHE A 208 12.82 3.57 -15.97
C PHE A 208 13.69 4.83 -15.95
N LEU A 209 15.01 4.68 -16.15
CA LEU A 209 15.94 5.80 -16.20
C LEU A 209 15.68 6.71 -17.40
N ILE A 210 15.43 6.13 -18.59
CA ILE A 210 15.06 6.91 -19.78
C ILE A 210 13.78 7.72 -19.50
N LEU A 211 12.77 7.09 -18.91
CA LEU A 211 11.50 7.74 -18.59
C LEU A 211 11.66 8.94 -17.63
N LEU A 212 12.57 8.85 -16.66
CA LEU A 212 12.76 9.85 -15.62
C LEU A 212 13.71 10.98 -16.03
N PHE A 213 14.79 10.66 -16.75
CA PHE A 213 15.85 11.62 -17.06
C PHE A 213 15.75 12.24 -18.46
N VAL A 214 14.88 11.73 -19.33
CA VAL A 214 14.62 12.32 -20.65
C VAL A 214 13.24 12.99 -20.65
N PRO A 215 13.13 14.29 -20.30
CA PRO A 215 11.87 15.04 -20.26
C PRO A 215 11.42 15.43 -21.68
N PHE A 216 11.25 14.43 -22.55
CA PHE A 216 10.79 14.59 -23.91
C PHE A 216 9.57 13.71 -24.16
N LEU A 217 8.40 14.35 -24.33
CA LEU A 217 7.10 13.70 -24.37
C LEU A 217 7.02 12.53 -25.37
N PRO A 218 7.53 12.64 -26.61
CA PRO A 218 7.53 11.50 -27.55
C PRO A 218 8.33 10.29 -27.04
N VAL A 219 9.51 10.52 -26.44
CA VAL A 219 10.33 9.43 -25.88
C VAL A 219 9.62 8.76 -24.71
N GLN A 220 9.02 9.55 -23.81
CA GLN A 220 8.25 9.02 -22.68
C GLN A 220 7.04 8.20 -23.15
N ALA A 221 6.33 8.65 -24.19
CA ALA A 221 5.23 7.91 -24.78
C ALA A 221 5.68 6.58 -25.41
N VAL A 222 6.81 6.58 -26.12
CA VAL A 222 7.41 5.35 -26.67
C VAL A 222 7.80 4.38 -25.57
N VAL A 223 8.41 4.87 -24.48
CA VAL A 223 8.77 4.03 -23.32
C VAL A 223 7.53 3.43 -22.65
N LEU A 224 6.46 4.21 -22.47
CA LEU A 224 5.18 3.69 -21.96
C LEU A 224 4.60 2.63 -22.90
N GLY A 225 4.60 2.87 -24.21
CA GLY A 225 4.16 1.90 -25.21
C GLY A 225 4.95 0.59 -25.14
N ALA A 226 6.28 0.69 -25.06
CA ALA A 226 7.16 -0.47 -24.88
C ALA A 226 6.85 -1.23 -23.58
N ALA A 227 6.64 -0.53 -22.46
CA ALA A 227 6.27 -1.15 -21.19
C ALA A 227 4.93 -1.91 -21.26
N LEU A 228 3.92 -1.32 -21.92
CA LEU A 228 2.62 -1.98 -22.13
C LEU A 228 2.75 -3.21 -23.03
N ILE A 229 3.52 -3.13 -24.11
CA ILE A 229 3.79 -4.26 -25.01
C ILE A 229 4.52 -5.38 -24.25
N LEU A 230 5.53 -5.06 -23.45
CA LEU A 230 6.25 -6.04 -22.62
C LEU A 230 5.32 -6.71 -21.59
N CYS A 231 4.45 -5.96 -20.92
CA CYS A 231 3.43 -6.51 -20.03
C CYS A 231 2.45 -7.43 -20.77
N ALA A 232 1.99 -7.03 -21.96
CA ALA A 232 1.06 -7.81 -22.79
C ALA A 232 1.72 -9.10 -23.32
N ALA A 233 2.96 -9.03 -23.78
CA ALA A 233 3.76 -10.17 -24.23
C ALA A 233 3.94 -11.21 -23.10
N ASP A 234 4.10 -10.73 -21.87
CA ASP A 234 4.15 -11.57 -20.67
C ASP A 234 2.76 -11.99 -20.13
N LYS A 235 1.67 -11.77 -20.88
CA LYS A 235 0.27 -12.09 -20.51
C LYS A 235 -0.16 -11.51 -19.16
N GLN A 236 0.36 -10.35 -18.78
CA GLN A 236 -0.10 -9.68 -17.56
C GLN A 236 -1.52 -9.11 -17.75
N LYS A 237 -2.36 -9.20 -16.71
CA LYS A 237 -3.70 -8.59 -16.74
C LYS A 237 -3.57 -7.07 -16.77
N LEU A 238 -3.80 -6.49 -17.95
CA LEU A 238 -3.87 -5.05 -18.13
C LEU A 238 -5.28 -4.57 -17.79
N ASN A 239 -5.44 -3.94 -16.62
CA ASN A 239 -6.69 -3.26 -16.28
C ASN A 239 -6.77 -1.92 -17.04
N PHE A 240 -7.18 -1.97 -18.32
CA PHE A 240 -7.31 -0.78 -19.17
C PHE A 240 -8.23 0.28 -18.57
N LEU A 241 -9.28 -0.12 -17.84
CA LEU A 241 -10.15 0.80 -17.11
C LEU A 241 -9.37 1.64 -16.09
N ASN A 242 -8.52 0.98 -15.28
CA ASN A 242 -7.70 1.69 -14.29
C ASN A 242 -6.65 2.58 -14.95
N LEU A 243 -6.10 2.15 -16.10
CA LEU A 243 -5.16 2.96 -16.88
C LEU A 243 -5.85 4.24 -17.36
N ILE A 244 -6.99 4.13 -18.03
CA ILE A 244 -7.77 5.29 -18.52
C ILE A 244 -8.17 6.18 -17.35
N PHE A 245 -8.71 5.61 -16.27
CA PHE A 245 -9.11 6.37 -15.09
C PHE A 245 -7.94 7.16 -14.50
N MET A 246 -6.78 6.53 -14.27
CA MET A 246 -5.63 7.26 -13.73
C MET A 246 -5.14 8.31 -14.70
N PHE A 247 -5.04 7.99 -15.99
CA PHE A 247 -4.55 8.92 -17.01
C PHE A 247 -5.44 10.15 -17.08
N THR A 248 -6.75 9.96 -17.22
CA THR A 248 -7.76 11.02 -17.24
C THR A 248 -7.70 11.83 -15.96
N ALA A 249 -7.68 11.19 -14.80
CA ALA A 249 -7.71 11.91 -13.53
C ALA A 249 -6.42 12.72 -13.29
N ILE A 250 -5.23 12.18 -13.60
CA ILE A 250 -3.97 12.93 -13.50
C ILE A 250 -3.99 14.14 -14.43
N THR A 251 -4.46 13.97 -15.67
CA THR A 251 -4.59 15.09 -16.62
C THR A 251 -5.57 16.14 -16.10
N VAL A 252 -6.77 15.74 -15.70
CA VAL A 252 -7.82 16.64 -15.15
C VAL A 252 -7.32 17.41 -13.92
N PHE A 253 -6.64 16.75 -12.97
CA PHE A 253 -6.10 17.44 -11.79
C PHE A 253 -5.01 18.47 -12.13
N ASN A 254 -4.27 18.26 -13.22
CA ASN A 254 -3.29 19.23 -13.70
C ASN A 254 -3.91 20.36 -14.54
N LEU A 255 -5.22 20.33 -14.85
CA LEU A 255 -5.93 21.42 -15.54
C LEU A 255 -6.37 22.55 -14.61
N PHE A 256 -6.59 22.26 -13.32
CA PHE A 256 -6.98 23.27 -12.33
C PHE A 256 -6.04 24.49 -12.19
N PRO A 257 -4.71 24.38 -12.30
CA PRO A 257 -3.83 25.54 -12.37
C PRO A 257 -3.78 26.10 -13.80
N PRO A 258 -4.37 27.25 -14.11
CA PRO A 258 -4.14 27.89 -15.40
C PRO A 258 -2.66 28.31 -15.48
N THR A 259 -1.93 27.75 -16.44
CA THR A 259 -0.56 28.17 -16.76
C THR A 259 -0.41 28.31 -18.26
N GLY A 260 -0.01 29.50 -18.70
CA GLY A 260 0.16 29.79 -20.12
C GLY A 260 -1.15 30.14 -20.83
N LYS A 261 -1.21 29.89 -22.14
CA LYS A 261 -2.31 30.34 -23.01
C LYS A 261 -3.59 29.56 -22.74
N ILE A 262 -4.69 30.28 -22.53
CA ILE A 262 -6.05 29.74 -22.39
C ILE A 262 -6.50 29.23 -23.77
N ILE A 263 -6.88 27.96 -23.83
CA ILE A 263 -7.46 27.35 -25.04
C ILE A 263 -8.99 27.37 -24.94
N PHE A 264 -9.50 27.08 -23.74
CA PHE A 264 -10.92 26.89 -23.51
C PHE A 264 -11.25 27.19 -22.05
N SER A 265 -12.42 27.77 -21.78
CA SER A 265 -12.89 28.02 -20.42
C SER A 265 -14.22 27.31 -20.20
N ILE A 266 -14.29 26.49 -19.14
CA ILE A 266 -15.53 25.82 -18.71
C ILE A 266 -15.92 26.41 -17.36
N GLY A 267 -16.91 27.31 -17.36
CA GLY A 267 -17.35 27.99 -16.14
C GLY A 267 -16.20 28.82 -15.54
N SER A 268 -15.76 28.45 -14.34
CA SER A 268 -14.66 29.12 -13.61
C SER A 268 -13.30 28.44 -13.77
N ILE A 269 -13.16 27.44 -14.66
CA ILE A 269 -11.91 26.71 -14.88
C ILE A 269 -11.37 27.06 -16.27
N ASP A 270 -10.20 27.69 -16.30
CA ASP A 270 -9.47 28.00 -17.52
C ASP A 270 -8.55 26.85 -17.91
N ILE A 271 -8.88 26.16 -19.00
CA ILE A 271 -8.07 25.09 -19.57
C ILE A 271 -6.99 25.74 -20.44
N THR A 272 -5.75 25.62 -19.98
CA THR A 272 -4.57 26.17 -20.65
C THR A 272 -3.78 25.08 -21.38
N HIS A 273 -3.11 25.45 -22.47
CA HIS A 273 -2.30 24.52 -23.27
C HIS A 273 -1.20 23.85 -22.46
N GLU A 274 -0.48 24.62 -21.65
CA GLU A 274 0.64 24.09 -20.87
C GLU A 274 0.17 23.23 -19.71
N ALA A 275 -1.00 23.54 -19.11
CA ALA A 275 -1.59 22.69 -18.09
C ALA A 275 -1.99 21.31 -18.65
N LEU A 276 -2.56 21.28 -19.86
CA LEU A 276 -2.88 20.04 -20.55
C LEU A 276 -1.61 19.24 -20.85
N LEU A 277 -0.59 19.84 -21.47
CA LEU A 277 0.66 19.17 -21.78
C LEU A 277 1.37 18.60 -20.55
N ARG A 278 1.45 19.39 -19.45
CA ARG A 278 2.00 18.92 -18.17
C ARG A 278 1.19 17.78 -17.58
N GLY A 279 -0.13 17.83 -17.71
CA GLY A 279 -1.03 16.75 -17.30
C GLY A 279 -0.74 15.45 -18.04
N PHE A 280 -0.64 15.51 -19.37
CA PHE A 280 -0.27 14.38 -20.22
C PHE A 280 1.12 13.83 -19.89
N GLU A 281 2.12 14.70 -19.74
CA GLU A 281 3.48 14.32 -19.39
C GLU A 281 3.52 13.54 -18.07
N LYS A 282 2.92 14.09 -17.01
CA LYS A 282 2.84 13.43 -15.69
C LYS A 282 2.04 12.12 -15.74
N ALA A 283 0.97 12.08 -16.52
CA ALA A 283 0.17 10.87 -16.69
C ALA A 283 0.98 9.76 -17.39
N ILE A 284 1.73 10.10 -18.45
CA ILE A 284 2.61 9.17 -19.16
C ILE A 284 3.73 8.67 -18.24
N VAL A 285 4.45 9.57 -17.59
CA VAL A 285 5.58 9.20 -16.70
C VAL A 285 5.10 8.28 -15.58
N LEU A 286 4.04 8.65 -14.87
CA LEU A 286 3.58 7.83 -13.75
C LEU A 286 3.03 6.47 -14.20
N THR A 287 2.26 6.45 -15.28
CA THR A 287 1.73 5.20 -15.83
C THR A 287 2.87 4.31 -16.32
N GLY A 288 3.88 4.89 -16.99
CA GLY A 288 5.08 4.21 -17.43
C GLY A 288 5.83 3.57 -16.27
N MET A 289 6.06 4.30 -15.18
CA MET A 289 6.68 3.76 -13.96
C MET A 289 5.92 2.54 -13.42
N ILE A 290 4.59 2.59 -13.37
CA ILE A 290 3.76 1.49 -12.86
C ILE A 290 3.89 0.25 -13.73
N TYR A 291 3.83 0.39 -15.06
CA TYR A 291 3.88 -0.76 -15.96
C TYR A 291 5.29 -1.33 -16.10
N ILE A 292 6.33 -0.49 -16.12
CA ILE A 292 7.73 -0.94 -16.01
C ILE A 292 7.92 -1.72 -14.71
N SER A 293 7.45 -1.19 -13.58
CA SER A 293 7.52 -1.84 -12.28
C SER A 293 6.76 -3.18 -12.27
N LYS A 294 5.52 -3.23 -12.79
CA LYS A 294 4.74 -4.48 -12.91
C LYS A 294 5.46 -5.54 -13.74
N TRP A 295 6.11 -5.14 -14.83
CA TRP A 295 6.87 -6.05 -15.67
C TRP A 295 8.11 -6.59 -14.94
N MET A 296 8.90 -5.71 -14.31
CA MET A 296 10.09 -6.09 -13.54
C MET A 296 9.76 -7.08 -12.42
N LEU A 297 8.64 -6.85 -11.71
CA LEU A 297 8.23 -7.65 -10.55
C LEU A 297 7.68 -9.03 -10.90
N LYS A 298 7.43 -9.33 -12.18
CA LYS A 298 7.09 -10.70 -12.61
C LYS A 298 8.26 -11.66 -12.38
N ALA A 299 9.49 -11.17 -12.47
CA ALA A 299 10.64 -11.96 -12.04
C ALA A 299 10.61 -12.03 -10.51
N ARG A 300 10.16 -13.16 -9.92
CA ARG A 300 10.14 -13.35 -8.46
C ARG A 300 11.48 -12.91 -7.87
N MET A 301 11.48 -11.88 -7.02
CA MET A 301 12.69 -11.39 -6.35
C MET A 301 13.04 -12.37 -5.22
N ASN A 302 14.27 -12.89 -5.23
CA ASN A 302 14.76 -13.73 -4.15
C ASN A 302 15.26 -12.82 -3.05
N PHE A 303 14.51 -12.71 -1.95
CA PHE A 303 14.94 -11.88 -0.84
C PHE A 303 15.78 -12.71 0.14
N LYS A 304 17.10 -12.68 0.00
CA LYS A 304 18.04 -13.40 0.89
C LYS A 304 18.25 -12.71 2.25
N SER A 305 17.73 -11.50 2.43
CA SER A 305 17.86 -10.72 3.67
C SER A 305 16.84 -11.15 4.74
N ARG A 306 17.11 -10.81 6.01
CA ARG A 306 16.19 -11.09 7.13
C ARG A 306 14.79 -10.50 6.91
N ILE A 307 14.72 -9.25 6.43
CA ILE A 307 13.46 -8.59 6.04
C ILE A 307 12.79 -9.35 4.90
N GLY A 308 13.61 -9.79 3.95
CA GLY A 308 13.20 -10.63 2.83
C GLY A 308 12.47 -11.90 3.22
N LYS A 309 13.04 -12.65 4.17
CA LYS A 309 12.43 -13.86 4.71
C LYS A 309 11.07 -13.56 5.34
N SER A 310 10.98 -12.52 6.17
CA SER A 310 9.70 -12.13 6.79
C SER A 310 8.66 -11.63 5.79
N VAL A 311 9.08 -10.97 4.70
CA VAL A 311 8.18 -10.60 3.60
C VAL A 311 7.68 -11.85 2.87
N GLN A 312 8.54 -12.83 2.63
CA GLN A 312 8.16 -14.09 1.99
C GLN A 312 7.17 -14.89 2.85
N GLU A 313 7.47 -15.08 4.14
CA GLU A 313 6.56 -15.73 5.10
C GLU A 313 5.20 -14.99 5.18
N ALA A 314 5.21 -13.65 5.11
CA ALA A 314 3.97 -12.86 5.02
C ALA A 314 3.20 -13.10 3.71
N PHE A 315 3.88 -13.31 2.59
CA PHE A 315 3.24 -13.71 1.33
C PHE A 315 2.62 -15.11 1.41
N ASP A 316 3.27 -16.04 2.11
CA ASP A 316 2.74 -17.39 2.31
C ASP A 316 1.45 -17.35 3.13
N VAL A 317 1.44 -16.58 4.23
CA VAL A 317 0.23 -16.29 5.02
C VAL A 317 -0.84 -15.64 4.15
N PHE A 318 -0.49 -14.63 3.35
CA PHE A 318 -1.42 -13.98 2.44
C PHE A 318 -2.07 -14.98 1.48
N HIS A 319 -1.31 -15.90 0.90
CA HIS A 319 -1.83 -16.93 0.01
C HIS A 319 -2.76 -17.91 0.72
N LYS A 320 -2.43 -18.32 1.96
CA LYS A 320 -3.33 -19.11 2.83
C LYS A 320 -4.64 -18.36 3.11
N LEU A 321 -4.59 -17.07 3.46
CA LEU A 321 -5.81 -16.27 3.68
C LEU A 321 -6.64 -16.08 2.40
N LEU A 322 -5.99 -15.99 1.24
CA LEU A 322 -6.66 -15.80 -0.04
C LEU A 322 -7.39 -17.08 -0.52
N SER A 323 -6.89 -18.28 -0.19
CA SER A 323 -7.53 -19.55 -0.57
C SER A 323 -8.87 -19.73 0.15
N VAL A 324 -8.95 -19.31 1.41
CA VAL A 324 -10.18 -19.38 2.24
C VAL A 324 -11.02 -18.11 2.21
N LYS A 325 -10.76 -17.18 1.28
CA LYS A 325 -11.51 -15.90 1.19
C LYS A 325 -13.04 -16.06 1.09
N HIS A 326 -13.50 -17.20 0.59
CA HIS A 326 -14.91 -17.51 0.40
C HIS A 326 -15.64 -17.82 1.72
N GLU A 327 -14.90 -18.13 2.79
CA GLU A 327 -15.44 -18.34 4.14
C GLU A 327 -15.79 -17.01 4.83
N ILE A 328 -15.24 -15.88 4.36
CA ILE A 328 -15.45 -14.56 4.95
C ILE A 328 -16.80 -14.02 4.50
N LYS A 329 -17.77 -14.00 5.42
CA LYS A 329 -19.15 -13.56 5.15
C LYS A 329 -19.32 -12.07 5.51
N PRO A 330 -19.82 -11.22 4.58
CA PRO A 330 -19.98 -9.78 4.83
C PRO A 330 -20.90 -9.43 6.02
N LYS A 331 -21.85 -10.30 6.37
CA LYS A 331 -22.76 -10.10 7.52
C LYS A 331 -22.12 -10.45 8.87
N MET A 332 -21.04 -11.24 8.88
CA MET A 332 -20.35 -11.71 10.09
C MET A 332 -18.84 -11.59 9.90
N ILE A 333 -18.37 -10.39 9.55
CA ILE A 333 -16.97 -10.14 9.17
C ILE A 333 -16.02 -10.48 10.32
N ILE A 334 -16.29 -9.98 11.54
CA ILE A 334 -15.39 -10.18 12.69
C ILE A 334 -15.29 -11.67 13.05
N PRO A 335 -16.39 -12.42 13.29
CA PRO A 335 -16.29 -13.85 13.63
C PRO A 335 -15.65 -14.72 12.54
N THR A 336 -15.88 -14.41 11.26
CA THR A 336 -15.31 -15.20 10.16
C THR A 336 -13.82 -14.92 9.94
N ILE A 337 -13.38 -13.67 10.08
CA ILE A 337 -11.94 -13.35 10.08
C ILE A 337 -11.27 -13.99 11.30
N ASP A 338 -11.89 -13.92 12.48
CA ASP A 338 -11.38 -14.55 13.70
C ASP A 338 -11.19 -16.07 13.53
N SER A 339 -12.19 -16.76 12.98
CA SER A 339 -12.11 -18.21 12.75
C SER A 339 -11.01 -18.58 11.76
N VAL A 340 -10.84 -17.80 10.68
CA VAL A 340 -9.79 -18.01 9.68
C VAL A 340 -8.40 -17.79 10.29
N LEU A 341 -8.23 -16.75 11.12
CA LEU A 341 -6.96 -16.49 11.80
C LEU A 341 -6.64 -17.55 12.86
N LEU A 342 -7.65 -18.12 13.53
CA LEU A 342 -7.47 -19.25 14.46
C LEU A 342 -7.05 -20.54 13.74
N SER A 343 -7.56 -20.78 12.52
CA SER A 343 -7.26 -21.99 11.75
C SER A 343 -6.00 -21.88 10.89
N ILE A 344 -5.30 -20.74 10.89
CA ILE A 344 -4.19 -20.46 9.96
C ILE A 344 -3.04 -21.49 9.98
N ASN A 345 -2.77 -22.13 11.11
CA ASN A 345 -1.74 -23.17 11.22
C ASN A 345 -2.18 -24.52 10.61
N ARG A 346 -3.48 -24.69 10.29
CA ARG A 346 -4.07 -25.89 9.70
C ARG A 346 -4.39 -25.72 8.20
N LEU A 347 -4.26 -24.50 7.70
CA LEU A 347 -4.39 -24.12 6.29
C LEU A 347 -3.04 -24.27 5.59
#